data_AF-A0A2V5JR56-F1
#
_entry.id   AF-A0A2V5JR56-F1
#
_cell.length_a   1.000
_cell.length_b   1.000
_cell.length_c   1.000
_cell.angle_alpha   90.00
_cell.angle_beta   90.00
_cell.angle_gamma   90.00
#
_symmetry.space_group_name_H-M   'P 1'
#
loop_
_entity.id
_entity.type
_entity.pdbx_description
1 polymer ?
#
loop_
_entity_poly.entity_id
_entity_poly.type
_entity_poly.pdbx_seq_one_letter_code
_entity_poly.pdbx_strand_id
1 'polypeptide(L)'
;MQTIIALLFCLGLVLMAMAQGWLGALWVSLGFFIALFVTARIAYPILLGLPRAIRLVASGEMRAAVYRRLLFTPVLWIVALAVIVLLVGFSWPSAAAWFEGNGALSAGLWLGVAGILLSALSSKSRADFDADFDRSYGQYYFRRPARRRRHVSTYESMKP
;
A
#
# COMPACT_ATOMS: atom_id res chain seq x y z
N MET A 1 13.53 -2.02 7.76
CA MET A 1 12.14 -2.38 7.38
C MET A 1 12.08 -3.21 6.12
N GLN A 2 12.54 -2.72 4.96
CA GLN A 2 12.55 -3.52 3.72
C GLN A 2 13.33 -4.84 3.85
N THR A 3 14.45 -4.83 4.59
CA THR A 3 15.22 -6.03 4.92
C THR A 3 14.43 -7.04 5.77
N ILE A 4 13.66 -6.57 6.75
CA ILE A 4 12.82 -7.43 7.61
C ILE A 4 11.69 -8.06 6.76
N ILE A 5 11.04 -7.27 5.91
CA ILE A 5 9.99 -7.76 5.00
C ILE A 5 10.56 -8.80 4.03
N ALA A 6 11.75 -8.55 3.47
CA ALA A 6 12.43 -9.49 2.57
C ALA A 6 12.81 -10.79 3.28
N LEU A 7 13.30 -10.73 4.52
CA LEU A 7 13.62 -11.92 5.31
C LEU A 7 12.36 -12.73 5.63
N LEU A 8 11.26 -12.08 6.04
CA LEU A 8 9.99 -12.75 6.28
C LEU A 8 9.43 -13.41 5.01
N PHE A 9 9.55 -12.73 3.86
CA PHE A 9 9.15 -13.28 2.57
C PHE A 9 10.01 -14.48 2.18
N CYS A 10 11.34 -14.38 2.25
CA CYS A 10 12.24 -15.51 1.98
C CYS A 10 11.97 -16.70 2.89
N LEU A 11 11.74 -16.45 4.18
CA LEU A 11 11.40 -17.51 5.14
C LEU A 11 10.07 -18.18 4.79
N GLY A 12 9.05 -17.40 4.41
CA GLY A 12 7.78 -17.92 3.92
C GLY A 12 7.91 -18.76 2.65
N LEU A 13 8.76 -18.32 1.70
CA LEU A 13 9.05 -19.08 0.48
C LEU A 13 9.70 -20.43 0.78
N VAL A 14 10.73 -20.46 1.63
CA VAL A 14 11.43 -21.71 1.98
C VAL A 14 10.49 -22.69 2.68
N LEU A 15 9.69 -22.21 3.64
CA LEU A 15 8.73 -23.06 4.36
C LEU A 15 7.70 -23.69 3.41
N MET A 16 7.15 -22.91 2.47
CA MET A 16 6.13 -23.41 1.56
C MET A 16 6.71 -24.25 0.41
N ALA A 17 7.95 -23.96 -0.02
CA ALA A 17 8.69 -24.83 -0.93
C ALA A 17 8.92 -26.21 -0.32
N MET A 18 9.24 -26.28 0.98
CA MET A 18 9.44 -27.55 1.68
C MET A 18 8.12 -28.29 1.95
N ALA A 19 7.03 -27.57 2.23
CA ALA A 19 5.75 -28.17 2.58
C ALA A 19 4.89 -28.59 1.37
N GLN A 20 4.92 -27.82 0.28
CA GLN A 20 4.02 -27.98 -0.87
C GLN A 20 4.77 -27.97 -2.22
N GLY A 21 6.11 -28.01 -2.19
CA GLY A 21 6.94 -27.97 -3.39
C GLY A 21 7.01 -26.59 -4.03
N TRP A 22 7.66 -26.51 -5.19
CA TRP A 22 7.86 -25.26 -5.94
C TRP A 22 6.57 -24.56 -6.37
N LEU A 23 5.47 -25.31 -6.56
CA LEU A 23 4.15 -24.74 -6.81
C LEU A 23 3.64 -23.92 -5.61
N GLY A 24 3.86 -24.40 -4.38
CA GLY A 24 3.53 -23.65 -3.16
C GLY A 24 4.28 -22.32 -3.08
N ALA A 25 5.56 -22.28 -3.44
CA ALA A 25 6.35 -21.06 -3.47
C ALA A 25 5.83 -20.02 -4.48
N LEU A 26 5.32 -20.47 -5.63
CA LEU A 26 4.67 -19.59 -6.61
C LEU A 26 3.37 -18.98 -6.05
N TRP A 27 2.54 -19.77 -5.37
CA TRP A 27 1.31 -19.29 -4.75
C TRP A 27 1.57 -18.28 -3.62
N VAL A 28 2.60 -18.51 -2.79
CA VAL A 28 3.03 -17.53 -1.77
C VAL A 28 3.46 -16.22 -2.42
N SER A 29 4.30 -16.31 -3.47
CA SER A 29 4.78 -15.12 -4.18
C SER A 29 3.61 -14.34 -4.76
N LEU A 30 2.69 -15.03 -5.43
CA LEU A 30 1.51 -14.42 -6.04
C LEU A 30 0.64 -13.72 -4.97
N GLY A 31 0.33 -14.42 -3.87
CA GLY A 31 -0.44 -13.85 -2.76
C GLY A 31 0.25 -12.63 -2.15
N PHE A 32 1.56 -12.69 -1.97
CA PHE A 32 2.35 -11.59 -1.42
C PHE A 32 2.31 -10.33 -2.29
N PHE A 33 2.53 -10.47 -3.59
CA PHE A 33 2.49 -9.33 -4.52
C PHE A 33 1.08 -8.72 -4.63
N ILE A 34 0.05 -9.56 -4.71
CA ILE A 34 -1.34 -9.09 -4.75
C ILE A 34 -1.67 -8.32 -3.47
N ALA A 35 -1.35 -8.89 -2.30
CA ALA A 35 -1.61 -8.23 -1.03
C ALA A 35 -0.81 -6.93 -0.87
N LEU A 36 0.47 -6.90 -1.23
CA LEU A 36 1.25 -5.66 -1.20
C LEU A 36 0.59 -4.58 -2.03
N PHE A 37 0.21 -4.91 -3.27
CA PHE A 37 -0.35 -3.93 -4.19
C PHE A 37 -1.71 -3.43 -3.72
N VAL A 38 -2.65 -4.32 -3.41
CA VAL A 38 -4.00 -3.95 -2.99
C VAL A 38 -3.96 -3.24 -1.63
N THR A 39 -3.23 -3.78 -0.67
CA THR A 39 -3.15 -3.18 0.68
C THR A 39 -2.47 -1.83 0.62
N ALA A 40 -1.46 -1.61 -0.22
CA ALA A 40 -0.86 -0.28 -0.40
C ALA A 40 -1.90 0.75 -0.90
N ARG A 41 -2.77 0.36 -1.84
CA ARG A 41 -3.81 1.24 -2.40
C ARG A 41 -4.90 1.60 -1.40
N ILE A 42 -5.10 0.78 -0.37
CA ILE A 42 -6.12 0.99 0.67
C ILE A 42 -5.49 1.63 1.92
N ALA A 43 -4.46 1.00 2.47
CA ALA A 43 -3.88 1.33 3.77
C ALA A 43 -3.10 2.65 3.75
N TYR A 44 -2.30 2.96 2.73
CA TYR A 44 -1.53 4.21 2.74
C TYR A 44 -2.39 5.48 2.75
N PRO A 45 -3.44 5.60 1.90
CA PRO A 45 -4.36 6.75 1.97
C PRO A 45 -5.02 6.91 3.34
N ILE A 46 -5.36 5.81 4.02
CA ILE A 46 -6.06 5.82 5.30
C ILE A 46 -5.09 6.12 6.45
N LEU A 47 -3.97 5.41 6.54
CA LEU A 47 -3.03 5.48 7.65
C LEU A 47 -2.18 6.74 7.63
N LEU A 48 -1.72 7.16 6.46
CA LEU A 48 -0.78 8.28 6.32
C LEU A 48 -1.46 9.50 5.67
N GLY A 49 -2.30 9.27 4.67
CA GLY A 49 -2.98 10.34 3.95
C GLY A 49 -4.02 11.07 4.81
N LEU A 50 -4.86 10.33 5.51
CA LEU A 50 -6.01 10.89 6.23
C LEU A 50 -5.57 11.81 7.38
N PRO A 51 -4.67 11.39 8.29
CA PRO A 51 -4.23 12.24 9.39
C PRO A 51 -3.56 13.52 8.90
N ARG A 52 -2.78 13.42 7.82
CA ARG A 52 -2.12 14.58 7.21
C ARG A 52 -3.12 15.53 6.57
N ALA A 53 -4.07 15.02 5.80
CA ALA A 53 -5.14 15.82 5.22
C ALA A 53 -5.97 16.53 6.30
N ILE A 54 -6.29 15.84 7.40
CA ILE A 54 -6.93 16.44 8.59
C ILE A 54 -6.14 17.62 9.12
N ARG A 55 -4.84 17.43 9.36
CA ARG A 55 -3.98 18.50 9.85
C ARG A 55 -3.93 19.70 8.91
N LEU A 56 -3.81 19.48 7.60
CA LEU A 56 -3.68 20.54 6.58
C LEU A 56 -4.99 21.29 6.31
N VAL A 57 -6.13 20.61 6.41
CA VAL A 57 -7.44 21.24 6.29
C VAL A 57 -7.75 22.02 7.58
N ALA A 58 -7.44 21.47 8.74
CA ALA A 58 -7.60 22.15 10.03
C ALA A 58 -6.71 23.41 10.13
N SER A 59 -5.51 23.38 9.56
CA SER A 59 -4.64 24.57 9.47
C SER A 59 -5.01 25.55 8.36
N GLY A 60 -6.06 25.28 7.58
CA GLY A 60 -6.52 26.13 6.48
C GLY A 60 -5.59 26.16 5.26
N GLU A 61 -4.61 25.26 5.17
CA GLU A 61 -3.66 25.22 4.06
C GLU A 61 -4.20 24.48 2.82
N MET A 62 -5.21 23.62 3.01
CA MET A 62 -5.74 22.73 1.97
C MET A 62 -7.27 22.70 1.94
N ARG A 63 -7.84 22.54 0.75
CA ARG A 63 -9.30 22.40 0.53
C ARG A 63 -9.80 21.05 1.04
N ALA A 64 -10.93 21.04 1.74
CA ALA A 64 -11.59 19.82 2.21
C ALA A 64 -11.97 18.84 1.08
N ALA A 65 -12.07 19.31 -0.17
CA ALA A 65 -12.26 18.45 -1.35
C ALA A 65 -11.19 17.36 -1.52
N VAL A 66 -10.01 17.52 -0.88
CA VAL A 66 -8.97 16.49 -0.86
C VAL A 66 -9.46 15.18 -0.25
N TYR A 67 -10.34 15.22 0.77
CA TYR A 67 -10.83 13.99 1.43
C TYR A 67 -11.57 13.10 0.45
N ARG A 68 -12.42 13.68 -0.40
CA ARG A 68 -13.14 12.92 -1.43
C ARG A 68 -12.17 12.22 -2.35
N ARG A 69 -11.13 12.91 -2.83
CA ARG A 69 -10.14 12.29 -3.73
C ARG A 69 -9.28 11.25 -3.03
N LEU A 70 -8.91 11.49 -1.78
CA LEU A 70 -8.09 10.60 -0.97
C LEU A 70 -8.83 9.30 -0.63
N LEU A 71 -10.11 9.39 -0.27
CA LEU A 71 -10.96 8.24 0.06
C LEU A 71 -11.55 7.55 -1.16
N PHE A 72 -11.59 8.21 -2.32
CA PHE A 72 -12.13 7.60 -3.54
C PHE A 72 -11.36 6.32 -3.92
N THR A 73 -10.03 6.36 -3.92
CA THR A 73 -9.19 5.20 -4.25
C THR A 73 -9.43 4.00 -3.31
N PRO A 74 -9.33 4.13 -1.97
CA PRO A 74 -9.58 2.99 -1.08
C PRO A 74 -11.01 2.47 -1.20
N VAL A 75 -12.02 3.33 -1.31
CA VAL A 75 -13.41 2.90 -1.50
C VAL A 75 -13.57 2.10 -2.80
N LEU A 76 -13.01 2.59 -3.91
CA LEU A 76 -13.06 1.90 -5.20
C LEU A 76 -12.42 0.50 -5.12
N TRP A 77 -11.28 0.38 -4.44
CA TRP A 77 -10.63 -0.92 -4.25
C TRP A 77 -11.43 -1.86 -3.35
N ILE A 78 -11.98 -1.37 -2.23
CA ILE A 78 -12.80 -2.19 -1.32
C ILE A 78 -14.06 -2.68 -2.03
N VAL A 79 -14.76 -1.80 -2.74
CA VAL A 79 -15.98 -2.17 -3.48
C VAL A 79 -15.65 -3.16 -4.60
N ALA A 80 -14.60 -2.92 -5.38
CA ALA A 80 -14.20 -3.85 -6.44
C ALA A 80 -13.85 -5.23 -5.89
N LEU A 81 -13.09 -5.31 -4.80
CA LEU A 81 -12.79 -6.58 -4.14
C LEU A 81 -14.04 -7.28 -3.62
N ALA A 82 -14.94 -6.56 -2.97
CA ALA A 82 -16.19 -7.13 -2.47
C ALA A 82 -17.03 -7.72 -3.62
N VAL A 83 -17.14 -6.99 -4.74
CA VAL A 83 -17.85 -7.47 -5.93
C VAL A 83 -17.16 -8.71 -6.52
N ILE A 84 -15.84 -8.72 -6.63
CA ILE A 84 -15.09 -9.89 -7.13
C ILE A 84 -15.32 -11.12 -6.24
N VAL A 85 -15.19 -10.95 -4.92
CA VAL A 85 -15.39 -12.05 -3.95
C VAL A 85 -16.82 -12.58 -4.03
N LEU A 86 -17.82 -11.70 -4.12
CA LEU A 86 -19.22 -12.09 -4.29
C LEU A 86 -19.47 -12.83 -5.60
N LEU A 87 -18.93 -12.32 -6.72
CA LEU A 87 -19.10 -12.94 -8.03
C LEU A 87 -18.43 -14.31 -8.09
N VAL A 88 -17.22 -14.45 -7.55
CA VAL A 88 -16.49 -15.73 -7.49
C VAL A 88 -17.20 -16.70 -6.55
N GLY A 89 -17.60 -16.26 -5.36
CA GLY A 89 -18.29 -17.09 -4.38
C GLY A 89 -19.63 -17.61 -4.89
N PHE A 90 -20.40 -16.77 -5.59
CA PHE A 90 -21.70 -17.13 -6.13
C PHE A 90 -21.60 -17.95 -7.42
N SER A 91 -20.78 -17.50 -8.38
CA SER A 91 -20.73 -18.08 -9.73
C SER A 91 -19.78 -19.27 -9.82
N TRP A 92 -18.79 -19.37 -8.93
CA TRP A 92 -17.76 -20.40 -8.95
C TRP A 92 -17.38 -20.89 -7.54
N PRO A 93 -18.32 -21.52 -6.81
CA PRO A 93 -18.13 -21.93 -5.41
C PRO A 93 -16.96 -22.90 -5.20
N SER A 94 -16.63 -23.75 -6.19
CA SER A 94 -15.47 -24.64 -6.11
C SER A 94 -14.14 -23.89 -6.16
N ALA A 95 -14.04 -22.80 -6.92
CA ALA A 95 -12.87 -21.93 -6.91
C ALA A 95 -12.78 -21.17 -5.58
N ALA A 96 -13.91 -20.69 -5.04
CA ALA A 96 -13.94 -20.04 -3.73
C ALA A 96 -13.42 -20.96 -2.61
N ALA A 97 -13.91 -22.20 -2.55
CA ALA A 97 -13.44 -23.19 -1.59
C ALA A 97 -11.95 -23.53 -1.77
N TRP A 98 -11.45 -23.55 -3.01
CA TRP A 98 -10.03 -23.75 -3.29
C TRP A 98 -9.18 -22.57 -2.80
N PHE A 99 -9.62 -21.32 -3.03
CA PHE A 99 -8.93 -20.13 -2.55
C PHE A 99 -8.88 -20.08 -1.02
N GLU A 100 -9.97 -20.43 -0.34
CA GLU A 100 -10.03 -20.51 1.12
C GLU A 100 -9.12 -21.61 1.68
N GLY A 101 -9.06 -22.76 0.99
CA GLY A 101 -8.21 -23.89 1.39
C GLY A 101 -6.73 -23.75 1.01
N ASN A 102 -6.36 -22.78 0.15
CA ASN A 102 -4.98 -22.61 -0.30
C ASN A 102 -4.13 -21.86 0.74
N GLY A 103 -3.54 -22.64 1.64
CA GLY A 103 -2.69 -22.12 2.73
C GLY A 103 -1.47 -21.32 2.24
N ALA A 104 -0.87 -21.68 1.10
CA ALA A 104 0.28 -20.96 0.54
C ALA A 104 -0.12 -19.56 0.03
N LEU A 105 -1.22 -19.47 -0.72
CA LEU A 105 -1.75 -18.19 -1.17
C LEU A 105 -2.15 -17.30 0.02
N SER A 106 -2.86 -17.87 0.99
CA SER A 106 -3.28 -17.16 2.21
C SER A 106 -2.09 -16.64 3.02
N ALA A 107 -1.06 -17.46 3.22
CA ALA A 107 0.17 -17.05 3.89
C ALA A 107 0.87 -15.90 3.15
N GLY A 108 0.95 -15.98 1.81
CA GLY A 108 1.46 -14.91 0.97
C GLY A 108 0.67 -13.60 1.17
N LEU A 109 -0.66 -13.69 1.13
CA LEU A 109 -1.54 -12.52 1.33
C LEU A 109 -1.30 -11.85 2.69
N TRP A 110 -1.28 -12.62 3.78
CA TRP A 110 -1.04 -12.08 5.12
C TRP A 110 0.35 -11.48 5.28
N LEU A 111 1.38 -12.10 4.70
CA LEU A 111 2.73 -11.53 4.67
C LEU A 111 2.76 -10.18 3.94
N GLY A 112 2.03 -10.05 2.82
CA GLY A 112 1.93 -8.79 2.09
C GLY A 112 1.23 -7.69 2.89
N VAL A 113 0.12 -8.04 3.56
CA VAL A 113 -0.60 -7.11 4.45
C VAL A 113 0.30 -6.63 5.58
N ALA A 114 0.95 -7.55 6.28
CA ALA A 114 1.89 -7.23 7.36
C ALA A 114 3.05 -6.35 6.86
N GLY A 115 3.57 -6.65 5.67
CA GLY A 115 4.63 -5.87 5.02
C GLY A 115 4.25 -4.41 4.80
N ILE A 116 3.04 -4.13 4.32
CA ILE A 116 2.56 -2.74 4.16
C ILE A 116 2.39 -2.03 5.50
N LEU A 117 1.80 -2.70 6.50
CA LEU A 117 1.63 -2.12 7.83
C LEU A 117 2.97 -1.78 8.49
N LEU A 118 3.95 -2.68 8.40
CA LEU A 118 5.32 -2.45 8.85
C LEU A 118 6.02 -1.34 8.06
N SER A 119 5.77 -1.24 6.76
CA SER A 119 6.30 -0.17 5.92
C SER A 119 5.75 1.20 6.35
N ALA A 120 4.44 1.30 6.62
CA ALA A 120 3.81 2.53 7.10
C ALA A 120 4.35 3.02 8.46
N LEU A 121 4.96 2.14 9.26
CA LEU A 121 5.66 2.50 10.50
C LEU A 121 7.07 3.07 10.26
N SER A 122 7.68 2.84 9.10
CA SER A 122 9.02 3.32 8.79
C SER A 122 9.04 4.82 8.50
N SER A 123 9.97 5.55 9.14
CA SER A 123 10.20 6.98 8.91
C SER A 123 10.51 7.30 7.44
N LYS A 124 11.29 6.45 6.76
CA LYS A 124 11.61 6.60 5.34
C LYS A 124 10.36 6.50 4.46
N SER A 125 9.54 5.45 4.68
CA SER A 125 8.30 5.26 3.90
C SER A 125 7.32 6.41 4.12
N ARG A 126 7.25 6.97 5.33
CA ARG A 126 6.42 8.16 5.61
C ARG A 126 6.92 9.40 4.87
N ALA A 127 8.24 9.63 4.85
CA ALA A 127 8.83 10.75 4.14
C ALA A 127 8.62 10.66 2.61
N ASP A 128 8.74 9.45 2.06
CA ASP A 128 8.48 9.19 0.63
C ASP A 128 6.98 9.39 0.31
N PHE A 129 6.09 8.82 1.14
CA PHE A 129 4.65 9.04 1.01
C PHE A 129 4.31 10.53 1.09
N ASP A 130 4.97 11.27 1.97
CA ASP A 130 4.74 12.70 2.14
C ASP A 130 5.08 13.51 0.89
N ALA A 131 6.17 13.15 0.21
CA ALA A 131 6.56 13.77 -1.06
C ALA A 131 5.57 13.44 -2.18
N ASP A 132 5.13 12.19 -2.25
CA ASP A 132 4.14 11.74 -3.24
C ASP A 132 2.76 12.35 -3.01
N PHE A 133 2.37 12.53 -1.74
CA PHE A 133 1.14 13.20 -1.36
C PHE A 133 1.15 14.65 -1.86
N ASP A 134 2.23 15.39 -1.61
CA ASP A 134 2.33 16.78 -2.07
C ASP A 134 2.33 16.90 -3.60
N ARG A 135 2.97 15.95 -4.28
CA ARG A 135 2.96 15.88 -5.75
C ARG A 135 1.56 15.58 -6.30
N SER A 136 0.86 14.62 -5.71
CA SER A 136 -0.44 14.13 -6.20
C SER A 136 -1.61 15.06 -5.85
N TYR A 137 -1.53 15.73 -4.69
CA TYR A 137 -2.61 16.58 -4.17
C TYR A 137 -2.24 18.07 -4.15
N GLY A 138 -1.14 18.46 -4.80
CA GLY A 138 -0.66 19.84 -4.89
C GLY A 138 -1.72 20.87 -5.33
N GLN A 139 -2.68 20.44 -6.17
CA GLN A 139 -3.80 21.27 -6.65
C GLN A 139 -4.83 21.66 -5.59
N TYR A 140 -4.87 20.97 -4.45
CA TYR A 140 -5.84 21.24 -3.38
C TYR A 140 -5.33 22.25 -2.34
N TYR A 141 -4.07 22.67 -2.43
CA TYR A 141 -3.51 23.70 -1.55
C TYR A 141 -4.04 25.10 -1.92
N PHE A 142 -4.36 25.93 -0.91
CA PHE A 142 -4.80 27.31 -1.13
C PHE A 142 -3.65 28.26 -1.49
N ARG A 143 -2.47 28.03 -0.89
CA ARG A 143 -1.19 28.60 -1.32
C ARG A 143 -0.29 27.44 -1.71
N ARG A 144 0.27 27.44 -2.93
CA ARG A 144 1.34 26.50 -3.28
C ARG A 144 2.38 26.55 -2.14
N PRO A 145 2.76 25.43 -1.52
CA PRO A 145 3.73 25.46 -0.43
C PRO A 145 5.05 26.03 -0.98
N ALA A 146 5.30 27.31 -0.72
CA ALA A 146 6.50 28.04 -1.14
C ALA A 146 7.77 27.50 -0.44
N ARG A 147 7.63 26.56 0.49
CA ARG A 147 8.66 26.15 1.44
C ARG A 147 9.58 25.01 1.01
N ARG A 148 9.40 24.38 -0.16
CA ARG A 148 10.22 23.21 -0.57
C ARG A 148 10.93 23.31 -1.94
N ARG A 149 11.02 24.49 -2.55
CA ARG A 149 11.97 24.69 -3.68
C ARG A 149 13.40 24.95 -3.22
N ARG A 150 13.64 25.22 -1.94
CA ARG A 150 14.96 25.67 -1.45
C ARG A 150 15.95 24.55 -1.11
N HIS A 151 15.57 23.27 -1.21
CA HIS A 151 16.46 22.15 -0.87
C HIS A 151 16.93 21.31 -2.06
N VAL A 152 16.41 21.56 -3.26
CA VAL A 152 16.84 20.88 -4.50
C VAL A 152 17.86 21.72 -5.28
N SER A 153 17.89 23.04 -5.08
CA SER A 153 18.78 23.95 -5.82
C SER A 153 20.20 24.06 -5.27
N THR A 154 20.49 23.55 -4.08
CA THR A 154 21.80 23.77 -3.42
C THR A 154 22.78 22.62 -3.56
N TYR A 155 22.35 21.46 -4.08
CA TYR A 155 23.24 20.31 -4.32
C TYR A 155 23.77 20.23 -5.76
N GLU A 156 23.30 21.10 -6.67
CA GLU A 156 23.74 21.11 -8.07
C GLU A 156 24.83 22.15 -8.37
N SER A 157 25.19 23.03 -7.42
CA SER A 157 26.28 24.02 -7.59
C SER A 157 27.57 23.67 -6.85
N MET A 158 27.68 22.46 -6.28
CA MET A 158 28.89 21.96 -5.61
C MET A 158 29.23 20.57 -6.15
N LYS A 159 29.56 20.52 -7.44
CA LYS A 159 30.52 19.54 -7.95
C LYS A 159 31.70 20.32 -8.53
N PRO A 160 32.93 20.14 -8.00
CA PRO A 160 34.13 20.52 -8.73
C PRO A 160 34.29 19.69 -10.01
#